data_AF-A0A1Q7BEU5-F1
#
_entry.id   AF-A0A1Q7BEU5-F1
#
_cell.length_a   1.000
_cell.length_b   1.000
_cell.length_c   1.000
_cell.angle_alpha   90.00
_cell.angle_beta   90.00
_cell.angle_gamma   90.00
#
_symmetry.space_group_name_H-M   'P 1'
#
loop_
_entity.id
_entity.type
_entity.pdbx_description
1 polymer ?
#
loop_
_entity_poly.entity_id
_entity_poly.type
_entity_poly.pdbx_seq_one_letter_code
_entity_poly.pdbx_strand_id
1 'polypeptide(L)'
;MAALAVALAGCSASEVVQNLTPAAIDLPQPNYRRVVADNVKAVIPNVGSVGDLEISGVRLVDHLKGPAWLTCLKVDAHGKPQNYALFIQGDKIIDSRIGIVIDQCYKQTFEPFDLSPPPAAKKVGP
;
A
#
# COMPACT_ATOMS: atom_id res chain seq x y z
N MET A 1 -9.65 42.03 -57.32
CA MET A 1 -9.02 40.93 -56.55
C MET A 1 -8.82 41.46 -55.14
N ALA A 2 -9.24 40.83 -54.05
CA ALA A 2 -9.53 39.43 -53.81
C ALA A 2 -10.60 39.30 -52.72
N ALA A 3 -11.48 38.32 -52.88
CA ALA A 3 -12.26 37.75 -51.78
C ALA A 3 -11.70 36.34 -51.57
N LEU A 4 -11.30 35.99 -50.35
CA LEU A 4 -11.05 34.60 -49.97
C LEU A 4 -11.37 34.44 -48.49
N ALA A 5 -12.61 34.03 -48.22
CA ALA A 5 -13.02 33.50 -46.92
C ALA A 5 -12.67 32.00 -46.90
N VAL A 6 -11.84 31.58 -45.95
CA VAL A 6 -11.57 30.16 -45.68
C VAL A 6 -12.15 29.85 -44.30
N ALA A 7 -13.33 29.24 -44.30
CA ALA A 7 -13.93 28.66 -43.11
C ALA A 7 -13.34 27.25 -42.92
N LEU A 8 -12.51 27.07 -41.90
CA LEU A 8 -12.08 25.75 -41.44
C LEU A 8 -13.07 25.23 -40.40
N ALA A 9 -14.05 24.45 -40.85
CA ALA A 9 -14.87 23.61 -39.98
C ALA A 9 -14.09 22.32 -39.67
N GLY A 10 -13.41 22.28 -38.52
CA GLY A 10 -12.85 21.07 -37.96
C GLY A 10 -13.88 20.38 -37.06
N CYS A 11 -14.50 19.31 -37.54
CA CYS A 11 -15.35 18.45 -36.72
C CYS A 11 -14.44 17.47 -35.96
N SER A 12 -14.08 17.80 -34.71
CA SER A 12 -13.47 16.79 -33.83
C SER A 12 -14.57 15.86 -33.34
N ALA A 13 -14.68 14.69 -33.97
CA ALA A 13 -15.37 13.54 -33.39
C ALA A 13 -14.62 13.18 -32.10
N SER A 14 -15.09 13.72 -30.96
CA SER A 14 -14.67 13.23 -29.67
C SER A 14 -15.34 11.88 -29.50
N GLU A 15 -14.60 10.83 -29.84
CA GLU A 15 -14.98 9.47 -29.50
C GLU A 15 -15.18 9.44 -27.99
N VAL A 16 -16.39 9.03 -27.62
CA VAL A 16 -16.81 8.77 -26.24
C VAL A 16 -15.74 7.86 -25.64
N VAL A 17 -14.84 8.44 -24.84
CA VAL A 17 -14.01 7.70 -23.89
C VAL A 17 -15.03 7.09 -22.95
N GLN A 18 -15.42 5.87 -23.30
CA GLN A 18 -16.32 5.07 -22.51
C GLN A 18 -15.76 5.07 -21.10
N ASN A 19 -16.65 5.43 -20.21
CA ASN A 19 -16.55 5.49 -18.77
C ASN A 19 -16.02 4.16 -18.24
N LEU A 20 -14.70 3.91 -18.39
CA LEU A 20 -14.00 2.81 -17.75
C LEU A 20 -13.85 3.22 -16.29
N THR A 21 -14.94 3.10 -15.52
CA THR A 21 -14.75 2.80 -14.10
C THR A 21 -13.87 1.55 -14.07
N PRO A 22 -12.65 1.61 -13.50
CA PRO A 22 -11.86 0.41 -13.31
C PRO A 22 -12.77 -0.58 -12.61
N ALA A 23 -12.96 -1.78 -13.18
CA ALA A 23 -13.66 -2.84 -12.50
C ALA A 23 -13.03 -2.92 -11.11
N ALA A 24 -13.82 -2.70 -10.06
CA ALA A 24 -13.31 -2.73 -8.70
C ALA A 24 -12.64 -4.09 -8.52
N ILE A 25 -11.33 -4.08 -8.38
CA ILE A 25 -10.57 -5.30 -8.18
C ILE A 25 -10.94 -5.78 -6.79
N ASP A 26 -11.75 -6.82 -6.72
CA ASP A 26 -12.18 -7.45 -5.48
C ASP A 26 -11.03 -8.29 -4.92
N LEU A 27 -10.00 -7.59 -4.42
CA LEU A 27 -8.96 -8.21 -3.62
C LEU A 27 -9.42 -8.14 -2.16
N PRO A 28 -9.68 -9.27 -1.47
CA PRO A 28 -10.11 -9.24 -0.09
C PRO A 28 -9.06 -8.57 0.80
N GLN A 29 -9.49 -7.74 1.74
CA GLN A 29 -8.57 -7.12 2.70
C GLN A 29 -7.97 -8.19 3.61
N PRO A 30 -6.63 -8.34 3.65
CA PRO A 30 -5.99 -9.32 4.51
C PRO A 30 -6.03 -8.87 5.97
N ASN A 31 -5.79 -9.81 6.88
CA ASN A 31 -5.36 -9.47 8.24
C ASN A 31 -3.91 -8.92 8.19
N TYR A 32 -3.76 -7.71 7.67
CA TYR A 32 -2.47 -7.11 7.33
C TYR A 32 -1.53 -7.01 8.54
N ARG A 33 -2.06 -6.71 9.74
CA ARG A 33 -1.27 -6.70 10.98
C ARG A 33 -0.59 -8.05 11.23
N ARG A 34 -1.33 -9.16 11.09
CA ARG A 34 -0.78 -10.51 11.23
C ARG A 34 0.21 -10.84 10.11
N VAL A 35 -0.15 -10.55 8.85
CA VAL A 35 0.73 -10.78 7.70
C VAL A 35 2.07 -10.06 7.88
N VAL A 36 2.05 -8.81 8.34
CA VAL A 36 3.27 -8.06 8.66
C VAL A 36 4.03 -8.73 9.80
N ALA A 37 3.39 -9.06 10.93
CA ALA A 37 4.08 -9.69 12.06
C ALA A 37 4.79 -11.01 11.66
N ASP A 38 4.12 -11.83 10.84
CA ASP A 38 4.62 -13.13 10.40
C ASP A 38 5.77 -13.01 9.37
N ASN A 39 5.80 -11.94 8.55
CA ASN A 39 6.71 -11.84 7.41
C ASN A 39 7.76 -10.71 7.49
N VAL A 40 7.60 -9.72 8.37
CA VAL A 40 8.40 -8.48 8.33
C VAL A 40 9.89 -8.69 8.55
N LYS A 41 10.29 -9.74 9.28
CA LYS A 41 11.71 -10.04 9.54
C LYS A 41 12.46 -10.44 8.26
N ALA A 42 11.75 -10.92 7.24
CA ALA A 42 12.34 -11.28 5.96
C ALA A 42 12.66 -10.04 5.09
N VAL A 43 11.98 -8.92 5.35
CA VAL A 43 12.11 -7.68 4.55
C VAL A 43 12.86 -6.57 5.29
N ILE A 44 12.72 -6.50 6.61
CA ILE A 44 13.43 -5.55 7.47
C ILE A 44 14.18 -6.37 8.53
N PRO A 45 15.44 -6.73 8.25
CA PRO A 45 16.26 -7.45 9.21
C PRO A 45 16.33 -6.71 10.55
N ASN A 46 16.30 -7.46 11.65
CA ASN A 46 16.39 -6.94 13.02
C ASN A 46 15.21 -6.06 13.48
N VAL A 47 14.11 -5.91 12.72
CA VAL A 47 12.97 -5.03 13.06
C VAL A 47 12.46 -5.14 14.52
N GLY A 48 12.50 -6.33 15.13
CA GLY A 48 12.07 -6.53 16.52
C GLY A 48 13.06 -6.06 17.60
N SER A 49 14.27 -5.67 17.22
CA SER A 49 15.27 -5.09 18.13
C SER A 49 15.46 -3.58 17.91
N VAL A 50 14.73 -2.97 16.96
CA VAL A 50 14.97 -1.58 16.51
C VAL A 50 14.05 -0.56 17.16
N GLY A 51 13.45 -0.87 18.32
CA GLY A 51 12.63 0.08 19.08
C GLY A 51 11.13 -0.04 18.81
N ASP A 52 10.42 1.06 19.02
CA ASP A 52 8.95 1.10 18.92
C ASP A 52 8.49 1.01 17.46
N LEU A 53 7.41 0.26 17.26
CA LEU A 53 6.82 0.02 15.95
C LEU A 53 5.41 0.57 15.92
N GLU A 54 5.10 1.27 14.83
CA GLU A 54 3.75 1.73 14.56
C GLU A 54 3.35 1.33 13.14
N ILE A 55 2.09 0.96 12.94
CA ILE A 55 1.56 0.54 11.64
C ILE A 55 0.38 1.41 11.24
N SER A 56 0.28 1.75 9.96
CA SER A 56 -0.89 2.42 9.42
C SER A 56 -2.00 1.43 9.08
N GLY A 57 -3.19 1.95 8.81
CA GLY A 57 -4.22 1.20 8.07
C GLY A 57 -3.70 0.70 6.71
N VAL A 58 -4.49 -0.16 6.08
CA VAL A 58 -4.17 -0.76 4.78
C VAL A 58 -5.06 -0.17 3.69
N ARG A 59 -4.51 0.02 2.48
CA ARG A 59 -5.27 0.54 1.32
C ARG A 59 -4.86 -0.16 0.03
N LEU A 60 -5.80 -0.26 -0.89
CA LEU A 60 -5.54 -0.87 -2.20
C LEU A 60 -4.75 0.11 -3.07
N VAL A 61 -3.72 -0.40 -3.74
CA VAL A 61 -2.89 0.36 -4.68
C VAL A 61 -2.56 -0.46 -5.91
N ASP A 62 -2.31 0.23 -7.02
CA ASP A 62 -1.72 -0.37 -8.20
C ASP A 62 -0.21 -0.52 -8.00
N HIS A 63 0.28 -1.75 -7.98
CA HIS A 63 1.68 -2.08 -7.85
C HIS A 63 2.20 -2.73 -9.15
N LEU A 64 3.52 -2.71 -9.38
CA LEU A 64 4.13 -3.21 -10.63
C LEU A 64 3.80 -4.69 -10.92
N LYS A 65 3.59 -5.48 -9.86
CA LYS A 65 3.20 -6.90 -9.92
C LYS A 65 1.68 -7.12 -9.90
N GLY A 66 0.91 -6.09 -10.24
CA GLY A 66 -0.55 -6.06 -10.13
C GLY A 66 -1.05 -5.47 -8.80
N PRO A 67 -2.37 -5.48 -8.58
CA PRO A 67 -3.01 -4.86 -7.43
C PRO A 67 -2.48 -5.43 -6.12
N ALA A 68 -2.21 -4.55 -5.15
CA ALA A 68 -1.69 -4.95 -3.86
C ALA A 68 -2.25 -4.08 -2.73
N TRP A 69 -2.23 -4.64 -1.53
CA TRP A 69 -2.54 -3.92 -0.32
C TRP A 69 -1.28 -3.23 0.20
N LEU A 70 -1.32 -1.92 0.42
CA LEU A 70 -0.22 -1.16 0.99
C LEU A 70 -0.54 -0.81 2.44
N THR A 71 0.38 -1.16 3.35
CA THR A 71 0.44 -0.65 4.72
C THR A 71 1.81 -0.03 4.96
N CYS A 72 1.87 0.99 5.81
CA CYS A 72 3.10 1.67 6.18
C CYS A 72 3.52 1.23 7.58
N LEU A 73 4.78 0.87 7.74
CA LEU A 73 5.40 0.56 9.02
C LEU A 73 6.38 1.66 9.38
N LYS A 74 6.18 2.30 10.54
CA LYS A 74 7.16 3.21 11.13
C LYS A 74 7.98 2.44 12.17
N VAL A 75 9.29 2.58 12.06
CA VAL A 75 10.28 1.98 12.96
C VAL A 75 11.06 3.10 13.62
N ASP A 76 11.00 3.24 14.94
CA ASP A 76 11.81 4.23 15.66
C ASP A 76 13.13 3.63 16.17
N ALA A 77 14.15 3.72 15.31
CA ALA A 77 15.50 3.26 15.59
C ALA A 77 16.29 4.26 16.45
N HIS A 78 16.03 4.27 17.76
CA HIS A 78 16.73 5.12 18.72
C HIS A 78 16.59 6.63 18.42
N GLY A 79 15.38 7.10 18.12
CA GLY A 79 15.09 8.51 17.83
C GLY A 79 15.27 8.88 16.36
N LYS A 80 15.44 7.88 15.47
CA LYS A 80 15.49 8.06 14.02
C LYS A 80 14.34 7.29 13.38
N PRO A 81 13.15 7.89 13.29
CA PRO A 81 11.98 7.24 12.72
C PRO A 81 12.18 6.99 11.22
N GLN A 82 12.02 5.74 10.81
CA GLN A 82 12.06 5.31 9.42
C GLN A 82 10.70 4.75 9.01
N ASN A 83 10.12 5.33 7.96
CA ASN A 83 8.88 4.80 7.37
C ASN A 83 9.23 3.79 6.27
N TYR A 84 8.53 2.66 6.26
CA TYR A 84 8.58 1.62 5.25
C TYR A 84 7.21 1.44 4.61
N ALA A 85 7.18 1.25 3.30
CA ALA A 85 6.01 0.84 2.54
C ALA A 85 6.08 -0.68 2.35
N LEU A 86 5.03 -1.40 2.78
CA LEU A 86 4.91 -2.85 2.67
C LEU A 86 3.74 -3.19 1.74
N PHE A 87 4.04 -3.90 0.65
CA PHE A 87 3.05 -4.32 -0.34
C PHE A 87 2.67 -5.78 -0.09
N ILE A 88 1.38 -6.04 0.08
CA ILE A 88 0.82 -7.32 0.50
C ILE A 88 -0.07 -7.88 -0.61
N GLN A 89 0.12 -9.15 -0.94
CA GLN A 89 -0.83 -9.95 -1.72
C GLN A 89 -1.05 -11.28 -1.00
N GLY A 90 -2.31 -11.61 -0.73
CA GLY A 90 -2.67 -12.77 0.08
C GLY A 90 -2.07 -12.69 1.48
N ASP A 91 -1.22 -13.66 1.82
CA ASP A 91 -0.58 -13.84 3.12
C ASP A 91 0.91 -13.43 3.14
N LYS A 92 1.38 -12.72 2.11
CA LYS A 92 2.81 -12.40 1.93
C LYS A 92 3.06 -10.92 1.67
N ILE A 93 4.23 -10.46 2.11
CA ILE A 93 4.81 -9.19 1.66
C ILE A 93 5.54 -9.48 0.33
N ILE A 94 5.06 -8.89 -0.77
CA ILE A 94 5.57 -9.12 -2.13
C ILE A 94 6.61 -8.09 -2.59
N ASP A 95 6.65 -6.95 -1.91
CA ASP A 95 7.65 -5.90 -2.07
C ASP A 95 7.69 -5.04 -0.79
N SER A 96 8.84 -4.45 -0.53
CA SER A 96 9.05 -3.55 0.60
C SER A 96 10.12 -2.53 0.28
N ARG A 97 9.92 -1.29 0.71
CA ARG A 97 10.93 -0.23 0.54
C ARG A 97 10.82 0.82 1.61
N ILE A 98 11.87 1.62 1.76
CA ILE A 98 11.78 2.89 2.49
C ILE A 98 10.70 3.73 1.82
N GLY A 99 9.75 4.22 2.62
CA GLY A 99 8.59 4.96 2.14
C GLY A 99 9.02 6.21 1.37
N ILE A 100 8.72 6.25 0.08
CA ILE A 100 8.93 7.42 -0.77
C ILE A 100 7.67 8.28 -0.82
N VAL A 101 7.76 9.49 -1.39
CA VAL A 101 6.63 10.44 -1.44
C VAL A 101 5.39 9.82 -2.11
N ILE A 102 5.58 8.99 -3.13
CA ILE A 102 4.51 8.31 -3.87
C ILE A 102 3.75 7.33 -2.98
N ASP A 103 4.42 6.71 -2.00
CA ASP A 103 3.79 5.79 -1.05
C ASP A 103 2.96 6.53 0.00
N GLN A 104 3.02 7.87 0.06
CA GLN A 104 2.22 8.72 0.95
C GLN A 104 2.18 8.28 2.43
N CYS A 105 3.17 7.50 2.89
CA CYS A 105 3.23 7.00 4.26
C CYS A 105 3.28 8.14 5.29
N TYR A 106 3.90 9.26 4.93
CA TYR A 106 3.95 10.47 5.75
C TYR A 106 2.58 11.14 5.99
N LYS A 107 1.54 10.78 5.23
CA LYS A 107 0.16 11.28 5.41
C LYS A 107 -0.73 10.32 6.18
N GLN A 108 -0.22 9.14 6.54
CA GLN A 108 -1.04 8.14 7.22
C GLN A 108 -1.10 8.39 8.72
N THR A 109 -2.20 7.97 9.33
CA THR A 109 -2.28 7.79 10.78
C THR A 109 -1.67 6.46 11.14
N PHE A 110 -0.91 6.45 12.23
CA PHE A 110 -0.22 5.28 12.75
C PHE A 110 -0.77 4.89 14.11
N GLU A 111 -0.74 3.59 14.39
CA GLU A 111 -1.12 3.01 15.67
C GLU A 111 -0.01 2.08 16.17
N PRO A 112 0.11 1.89 17.49
CA PRO A 112 1.06 0.92 18.05
C PRO A 112 0.93 -0.47 17.43
N PHE A 113 2.08 -1.07 17.15
CA PHE A 113 2.19 -2.37 16.52
C PHE A 113 3.16 -3.27 17.26
N ASP A 114 2.73 -4.49 17.56
CA ASP A 114 3.54 -5.51 18.20
C ASP A 114 3.78 -6.65 17.20
N LEU A 115 5.02 -7.14 17.14
CA LEU A 115 5.41 -8.29 16.34
C LEU A 115 5.14 -9.62 17.04
N SER A 116 4.76 -9.58 18.32
CA SER A 116 4.41 -10.77 19.07
C SER A 116 3.22 -11.45 18.42
N PRO A 117 3.32 -12.76 18.08
CA PRO A 117 2.14 -13.50 17.66
C PRO A 117 1.10 -13.43 18.78
N PRO A 118 -0.21 -13.35 18.46
CA PRO A 118 -1.25 -13.37 19.48
C PRO A 118 -1.04 -14.56 20.41
N PRO A 119 -1.25 -14.41 21.72
CA PRO A 119 -0.98 -15.47 22.70
C PRO A 119 -1.67 -16.74 22.23
N ALA A 120 -0.91 -17.83 22.12
CA ALA A 120 -1.43 -19.12 21.71
C ALA A 120 -2.69 -19.40 22.52
N ALA A 121 -3.82 -19.57 21.84
CA ALA A 121 -5.07 -19.93 22.49
C ALA A 121 -4.76 -21.13 23.38
N LYS A 122 -4.90 -20.97 24.70
CA LYS A 122 -4.73 -22.07 25.65
C LYS A 122 -5.61 -23.20 25.13
N LYS A 123 -5.00 -24.30 24.69
CA LYS A 123 -5.75 -25.53 24.43
C LYS A 123 -6.43 -25.86 25.75
N VAL A 124 -7.74 -25.60 25.82
CA VAL A 124 -8.58 -26.15 26.88
C VAL A 124 -8.52 -27.65 26.65
N GLY A 125 -7.75 -28.33 27.50
CA GLY A 125 -7.61 -29.79 27.47
C GLY A 125 -8.94 -30.46 27.77
N PRO A 126 -9.08 -31.76 27.39
CA PRO A 126 -10.30 -32.52 27.55
C PRO A 126 -10.73 -32.68 29.01
#